data_AF-A0A412YGM9-F1
#
_entry.id   AF-A0A412YGM9-F1
#
_cell.length_a   1.000
_cell.length_b   1.000
_cell.length_c   1.000
_cell.angle_alpha   90.00
_cell.angle_beta   90.00
_cell.angle_gamma   90.00
#
_symmetry.space_group_name_H-M   'P 1'
#
loop_
_entity.id
_entity.type
_entity.pdbx_description
1 polymer ?
#
loop_
_entity_poly.entity_id
_entity_poly.type
_entity_poly.pdbx_seq_one_letter_code
_entity_poly.pdbx_strand_id
1 'polypeptide(L)'
;MFKDLNEGALVHIVDATNIPIYYQGVLSKKGPQYIPQPQPGQQFNPMMQVFDLVVSVNGSNQNFKGVPCMSEIATHEGVTISCSQSALKPVVDDIYRKSVNAIQNIDKNRNTKTACESIFEQIDPSIAKAKDQEKKIADLQNELYELRKGIPTLEDIKALFMQSQNSSTNNVKKEK
;
A
#
# COMPACT_ATOMS: atom_id res chain seq x y z
N MET A 1 15.60 1.03 31.25
CA MET A 1 14.53 0.09 30.85
C MET A 1 13.15 0.69 31.10
N PHE A 2 12.08 0.10 30.58
CA PHE A 2 10.73 0.64 30.77
C PHE A 2 10.30 0.63 32.25
N LYS A 3 10.81 -0.31 33.06
CA LYS A 3 10.62 -0.32 34.52
C LYS A 3 11.07 0.98 35.19
N ASP A 4 12.09 1.64 34.65
CA ASP A 4 12.69 2.84 35.23
C ASP A 4 12.04 4.15 34.73
N LEU A 5 11.12 4.06 33.77
CA LEU A 5 10.36 5.22 33.30
C LEU A 5 9.37 5.68 34.37
N ASN A 6 9.41 6.97 34.64
CA ASN A 6 8.46 7.71 35.46
C ASN A 6 7.52 8.53 34.59
N GLU A 7 6.35 8.88 35.13
CA GLU A 7 5.44 9.82 34.47
C GLU A 7 6.15 11.15 34.19
N GLY A 8 5.88 11.75 33.04
CA GLY A 8 6.59 12.92 32.52
C GLY A 8 7.89 12.59 31.76
N ALA A 9 8.34 11.33 31.74
CA ALA A 9 9.52 10.95 30.97
C ALA A 9 9.27 11.03 29.46
N LEU A 10 10.28 11.50 28.72
CA LEU A 10 10.27 11.48 27.26
C LEU A 10 10.49 10.05 26.75
N VAL A 11 9.67 9.65 25.80
CA VAL A 11 9.78 8.36 25.10
C VAL A 11 9.88 8.59 23.60
N HIS A 12 10.50 7.65 22.91
CA HIS A 12 10.72 7.70 21.48
C HIS A 12 9.87 6.67 20.77
N ILE A 13 9.22 7.06 19.68
CA ILE A 13 8.27 6.21 18.97
C ILE A 13 8.60 6.19 17.48
N VAL A 14 8.56 5.00 16.88
CA VAL A 14 8.55 4.78 15.44
C VAL A 14 7.25 4.07 15.10
N ASP A 15 6.40 4.72 14.32
CA ASP A 15 5.20 4.11 13.76
C ASP A 15 5.52 3.60 12.36
N ALA A 16 5.48 2.27 12.20
CA ALA A 16 5.74 1.57 10.95
C ALA A 16 4.49 0.87 10.40
N THR A 17 3.30 1.32 10.78
CA THR A 17 2.02 0.79 10.24
C THR A 17 1.86 1.06 8.74
N ASN A 18 2.49 2.13 8.25
CA ASN A 18 2.50 2.52 6.84
C ASN A 18 3.89 3.03 6.42
N ILE A 19 4.01 4.27 5.95
CA ILE A 19 5.31 4.94 5.76
C ILE A 19 5.88 5.24 7.15
N PRO A 20 7.08 4.74 7.50
CA PRO A 20 7.64 4.92 8.83
C PRO A 20 7.77 6.40 9.24
N ILE A 21 7.20 6.75 10.38
CA ILE A 21 7.33 8.09 10.99
C ILE A 21 7.96 8.00 12.38
N TYR A 22 8.81 8.96 12.70
CA TYR A 22 9.44 9.10 14.01
C TYR A 22 8.85 10.30 14.74
N TYR A 23 8.51 10.11 16.01
CA TYR A 23 8.08 11.19 16.89
C TYR A 23 8.42 10.90 18.34
N GLN A 24 8.29 11.92 19.17
CA GLN A 24 8.50 11.84 20.61
C GLN A 24 7.16 12.01 21.33
N GLY A 25 7.03 11.31 22.44
CA GLY A 25 5.89 11.43 23.33
C GLY A 25 6.35 11.59 24.77
N VAL A 26 5.42 11.97 25.63
CA VAL A 26 5.64 12.03 27.08
C VAL A 26 4.81 10.93 27.72
N LEU A 27 5.44 10.16 28.61
CA LEU A 27 4.72 9.15 29.38
C LEU A 27 3.73 9.82 30.33
N SER A 28 2.44 9.71 30.03
CA SER A 28 1.36 10.32 30.81
C SER A 28 0.94 9.47 32.00
N LYS A 29 0.92 8.14 31.83
CA LYS A 29 0.51 7.21 32.87
C LYS A 29 1.21 5.87 32.72
N LYS A 30 1.63 5.30 33.85
CA LYS A 30 2.15 3.93 33.92
C LYS A 30 1.22 3.07 34.79
N GLY A 31 0.67 2.02 34.19
CA GLY A 31 -0.21 1.08 34.87
C GLY A 31 0.53 0.19 35.87
N PRO A 32 -0.22 -0.51 36.75
CA PRO A 32 0.38 -1.47 37.66
C PRO A 32 1.02 -2.63 36.89
N GLN A 33 2.08 -3.19 37.46
CA GLN A 33 2.74 -4.36 36.91
C GLN A 33 1.86 -5.61 37.07
N TYR A 34 1.75 -6.42 36.02
CA TYR A 34 1.00 -7.67 36.04
C TYR A 34 1.71 -8.78 35.24
N ILE A 35 1.32 -10.03 35.49
CA ILE A 35 1.72 -11.19 34.67
C ILE A 35 0.63 -11.38 33.61
N PRO A 36 0.98 -11.37 32.31
CA PRO A 36 -0.01 -11.52 31.26
C PRO A 36 -0.64 -12.91 31.31
N GLN A 37 -1.95 -13.00 31.04
CA GLN A 37 -2.62 -14.30 30.94
C GLN A 37 -2.08 -15.08 29.74
N PRO A 38 -1.80 -16.38 29.89
CA PRO A 38 -1.34 -17.21 28.79
C PRO A 38 -2.44 -17.35 27.74
N GLN A 39 -2.09 -17.17 26.47
CA GLN A 39 -2.99 -17.49 25.37
C GLN A 39 -3.08 -19.01 25.15
N PRO A 40 -4.20 -19.53 24.60
CA PRO A 40 -4.33 -20.96 24.31
C PRO A 40 -3.15 -21.49 23.51
N GLY A 41 -2.51 -22.57 24.00
CA GLY A 41 -1.36 -23.20 23.35
C GLY A 41 -0.01 -22.55 23.66
N GLN A 42 0.06 -21.47 24.46
CA GLN A 42 1.32 -20.89 24.90
C GLN A 42 1.75 -21.39 26.29
N GLN A 43 3.05 -21.63 26.43
CA GLN A 43 3.66 -21.96 27.72
C GLN A 43 3.60 -20.75 28.65
N PHE A 44 2.99 -20.93 29.82
CA PHE A 44 2.92 -19.89 30.84
C PHE A 44 4.33 -19.57 31.37
N ASN A 45 4.70 -18.29 31.32
CA ASN A 45 5.96 -17.81 31.89
C ASN A 45 5.68 -16.92 33.12
N PRO A 46 5.79 -17.46 34.35
CA PRO A 46 5.52 -16.71 35.58
C PRO A 46 6.52 -15.57 35.83
N MET A 47 7.66 -15.56 35.15
CA MET A 47 8.68 -14.51 35.31
C MET A 47 8.44 -13.32 34.37
N MET A 48 7.51 -13.45 33.42
CA MET A 48 7.20 -12.37 32.48
C MET A 48 6.29 -11.33 33.15
N GLN A 49 6.84 -10.15 33.38
CA GLN A 49 6.14 -9.02 33.98
C GLN A 49 5.98 -7.90 32.95
N VAL A 50 4.77 -7.37 32.85
CA VAL A 50 4.40 -6.32 31.91
C VAL A 50 3.61 -5.21 32.60
N PHE A 51 3.46 -4.06 31.95
CA PHE A 51 2.52 -3.01 32.34
C PHE A 51 1.92 -2.36 31.09
N ASP A 52 0.83 -1.63 31.30
CA ASP A 52 0.25 -0.77 30.28
C ASP A 52 0.81 0.65 30.42
N LEU A 53 1.16 1.28 29.31
CA LEU A 53 1.62 2.66 29.24
C LEU A 53 0.62 3.53 28.47
N VAL A 54 0.43 4.76 28.93
CA VAL A 54 -0.27 5.81 28.19
C VAL A 54 0.73 6.91 27.87
N VAL A 55 0.93 7.20 26.60
CA VAL A 55 1.85 8.23 26.13
C VAL A 55 1.07 9.34 25.47
N SER A 56 1.30 10.59 25.89
CA SER A 56 0.76 11.77 25.19
C SER A 56 1.69 12.17 24.05
N VAL A 57 1.12 12.29 22.86
CA VAL A 57 1.77 12.76 21.64
C VAL A 57 0.90 13.88 21.07
N ASN A 58 1.41 15.10 21.03
CA ASN A 58 0.70 16.28 20.50
C ASN A 58 -0.72 16.48 21.06
N GLY A 59 -0.94 16.16 22.35
CA GLY A 59 -2.25 16.28 23.01
C GLY A 59 -3.17 15.06 22.85
N SER A 60 -2.79 14.07 22.05
CA SER A 60 -3.51 12.80 21.91
C SER A 60 -2.84 11.71 22.75
N ASN A 61 -3.63 10.86 23.39
CA ASN A 61 -3.11 9.74 24.19
C ASN A 61 -3.06 8.46 23.36
N GLN A 62 -1.91 7.80 23.37
CA GLN A 62 -1.67 6.50 22.76
C GLN A 62 -1.41 5.46 23.85
N ASN A 63 -2.10 4.33 23.76
CA ASN A 63 -2.05 3.27 24.75
C ASN A 63 -1.19 2.11 24.24
N PHE A 64 -0.19 1.71 25.02
CA PHE A 64 0.64 0.56 24.77
C PHE A 64 0.37 -0.49 25.83
N LYS A 65 -0.24 -1.61 25.44
CA LYS A 65 -0.59 -2.68 26.38
C LYS A 65 0.48 -3.75 26.47
N GLY A 66 0.67 -4.31 27.66
CA GLY A 66 1.58 -5.46 27.86
C GLY A 66 3.05 -5.16 27.55
N VAL A 67 3.52 -3.94 27.82
CA VAL A 67 4.92 -3.55 27.62
C VAL A 67 5.82 -4.30 28.62
N PRO A 68 6.86 -5.05 28.17
CA PRO A 68 7.73 -5.80 29.06
C PRO A 68 8.55 -4.91 29.98
N CYS A 69 8.54 -5.21 31.29
CA CYS A 69 9.18 -4.34 32.29
C CYS A 69 10.69 -4.20 32.10
N MET A 70 11.37 -5.30 31.77
CA MET A 70 12.83 -5.37 31.65
C MET A 70 13.33 -5.00 30.25
N SER A 71 12.45 -4.64 29.32
CA SER A 71 12.87 -4.24 27.97
C SER A 71 13.13 -2.73 27.92
N GLU A 72 13.89 -2.30 26.91
CA GLU A 72 14.05 -0.89 26.54
C GLU A 72 13.27 -0.52 25.28
N ILE A 73 12.74 -1.54 24.59
CA ILE A 73 12.02 -1.43 23.33
C ILE A 73 10.85 -2.41 23.28
N ALA A 74 9.72 -1.98 22.76
CA ALA A 74 8.54 -2.82 22.59
C ALA A 74 7.81 -2.40 21.32
N THR A 75 7.24 -3.37 20.61
CA THR A 75 6.42 -3.11 19.42
C THR A 75 5.01 -3.61 19.67
N HIS A 76 4.04 -2.76 19.39
CA HIS A 76 2.62 -3.06 19.49
C HIS A 76 1.95 -2.62 18.18
N GLU A 77 1.36 -3.57 17.45
CA GLU A 77 0.60 -3.31 16.22
C GLU A 77 1.35 -2.46 15.17
N GLY A 78 2.67 -2.68 15.02
CA GLY A 78 3.49 -1.91 14.08
C GLY A 78 4.01 -0.58 14.60
N VAL A 79 3.64 -0.18 15.83
CA VAL A 79 4.20 0.98 16.53
C VAL A 79 5.23 0.52 17.56
N THR A 80 6.47 0.98 17.41
CA THR A 80 7.58 0.68 18.31
C THR A 80 7.85 1.84 19.25
N ILE A 81 7.79 1.59 20.54
CA ILE A 81 8.14 2.53 21.61
C ILE A 81 9.50 2.15 22.22
N SER A 82 10.27 3.15 22.63
CA SER A 82 11.55 2.94 23.32
C SER A 82 11.87 4.03 24.36
N CYS A 83 12.68 3.63 25.33
CA CYS A 83 13.30 4.53 26.31
C CYS A 83 14.44 5.38 25.72
N SER A 84 15.00 5.02 24.56
CA SER A 84 16.15 5.73 23.97
C SER A 84 16.14 5.70 22.44
N GLN A 85 16.76 6.69 21.81
CA GLN A 85 16.92 6.71 20.35
C GLN A 85 17.85 5.59 19.85
N SER A 86 18.88 5.23 20.63
CA SER A 86 19.83 4.18 20.26
C SER A 86 19.16 2.82 20.11
N ALA A 87 18.18 2.51 20.98
CA ALA A 87 17.42 1.28 20.90
C ALA A 87 16.51 1.21 19.66
N LEU A 88 16.07 2.34 19.10
CA LEU A 88 15.27 2.38 17.87
C LEU A 88 16.09 2.19 16.58
N LYS A 89 17.38 2.53 16.59
CA LYS A 89 18.26 2.38 15.41
C LYS A 89 18.16 1.00 14.73
N PRO A 90 18.29 -0.14 15.44
CA PRO A 90 18.18 -1.45 14.81
C PRO A 90 16.80 -1.72 14.21
N VAL A 91 15.73 -1.14 14.76
CA VAL A 91 14.38 -1.28 14.21
C VAL A 91 14.25 -0.53 12.89
N VAL A 92 14.74 0.72 12.84
CA VAL A 92 14.73 1.51 11.61
C VAL A 92 15.62 0.88 10.54
N ASP A 93 16.79 0.36 10.90
CA ASP A 93 17.69 -0.36 9.99
C ASP A 93 17.02 -1.62 9.41
N ASP A 94 16.32 -2.40 10.24
CA ASP A 94 15.59 -3.57 9.78
C ASP A 94 14.47 -3.21 8.81
N ILE A 95 13.70 -2.16 9.11
CA ILE A 95 12.66 -1.64 8.19
C ILE A 95 13.29 -1.22 6.87
N TYR A 96 14.36 -0.42 6.89
CA TYR A 96 15.07 0.02 5.69
C TYR A 96 15.58 -1.16 4.85
N ARG A 97 16.25 -2.12 5.49
CA ARG A 97 16.78 -3.31 4.82
C ARG A 97 15.66 -4.14 4.20
N LYS A 98 14.52 -4.32 4.87
CA LYS A 98 13.34 -5.01 4.31
C LYS A 98 12.84 -4.30 3.06
N SER A 99 12.74 -2.97 3.08
CA SER A 99 12.31 -2.19 1.91
C SER A 99 13.30 -2.30 0.75
N VAL A 100 14.61 -2.20 1.00
CA VAL A 100 15.64 -2.38 -0.04
C VAL A 100 15.55 -3.76 -0.67
N ASN A 101 15.44 -4.82 0.13
CA ASN A 101 15.29 -6.18 -0.38
C ASN A 101 14.00 -6.35 -1.20
N ALA A 102 12.89 -5.75 -0.76
CA ALA A 102 11.64 -5.79 -1.52
C ALA A 102 11.82 -5.14 -2.90
N ILE A 103 12.48 -3.98 -2.97
CA ILE A 103 12.77 -3.26 -4.21
C ILE A 103 13.68 -4.06 -5.13
N GLN A 104 14.78 -4.61 -4.60
CA GLN A 104 15.73 -5.41 -5.38
C GLN A 104 15.10 -6.68 -5.97
N ASN A 105 14.06 -7.23 -5.33
CA ASN A 105 13.39 -8.44 -5.78
C ASN A 105 12.15 -8.16 -6.65
N ILE A 106 11.85 -6.92 -7.03
CA ILE A 106 10.67 -6.59 -7.86
C ILE A 106 10.67 -7.38 -9.16
N ASP A 107 11.77 -7.36 -9.92
CA ASP A 107 11.85 -8.03 -11.21
C ASP A 107 11.75 -9.56 -11.07
N LYS A 108 12.41 -10.12 -10.06
CA LYS A 108 12.30 -11.53 -9.73
C LYS A 108 10.85 -11.90 -9.42
N ASN A 109 10.19 -11.16 -8.54
CA ASN A 109 8.80 -11.41 -8.15
C ASN A 109 7.85 -11.26 -9.35
N ARG A 110 8.12 -10.30 -10.26
CA ARG A 110 7.36 -10.13 -11.51
C ARG A 110 7.51 -11.35 -12.43
N ASN A 111 8.74 -11.84 -12.61
CA ASN A 111 9.01 -13.04 -13.41
C ASN A 111 8.36 -14.29 -12.79
N THR A 112 8.43 -14.43 -11.46
CA THR A 112 7.75 -15.51 -10.75
C THR A 112 6.23 -15.45 -10.94
N LYS A 113 5.61 -14.27 -10.85
CA LYS A 113 4.18 -14.09 -11.13
C LYS A 113 3.81 -14.59 -12.54
N THR A 114 4.55 -14.16 -13.56
CA THR A 114 4.32 -14.60 -14.94
C THR A 114 4.51 -16.11 -15.11
N ALA A 115 5.51 -16.70 -14.47
CA ALA A 115 5.72 -18.14 -14.49
C ALA A 115 4.54 -18.89 -13.84
N CYS A 116 4.05 -18.42 -12.69
CA CYS A 116 2.87 -19.00 -12.03
C CYS A 116 1.62 -18.89 -12.91
N GLU A 117 1.37 -17.75 -13.57
CA GLU A 117 0.25 -17.58 -14.51
C GLU A 117 0.32 -18.60 -15.65
N SER A 118 1.50 -18.79 -16.24
CA SER A 118 1.69 -19.80 -17.30
C SER A 118 1.47 -21.22 -16.80
N ILE A 119 1.90 -21.54 -15.57
CA ILE A 119 1.66 -22.84 -14.95
C ILE A 119 0.17 -23.06 -14.70
N PHE A 120 -0.56 -22.04 -14.23
CA PHE A 120 -2.01 -22.14 -14.05
C PHE A 120 -2.76 -22.42 -15.35
N GLU A 121 -2.36 -21.78 -16.46
CA GLU A 121 -2.92 -22.06 -17.78
C GLU A 121 -2.66 -23.49 -18.26
N GLN A 122 -1.51 -24.08 -17.88
CA GLN A 122 -1.16 -25.45 -18.22
C GLN A 122 -1.91 -26.49 -17.37
N ILE A 123 -2.12 -26.19 -16.09
CA ILE A 123 -2.78 -27.11 -15.15
C ILE A 123 -4.30 -27.04 -15.29
N ASP A 124 -4.86 -25.85 -15.59
CA ASP A 124 -6.29 -25.65 -15.78
C ASP A 124 -6.61 -25.09 -17.18
N PRO A 125 -7.03 -25.97 -18.11
CA PRO A 125 -7.41 -25.58 -19.47
C PRO A 125 -8.58 -24.61 -19.55
N SER A 126 -9.39 -24.47 -18.48
CA SER A 126 -10.50 -23.52 -18.44
C SER A 126 -10.00 -22.07 -18.28
N ILE A 127 -8.89 -21.86 -17.54
CA ILE A 127 -8.23 -20.56 -17.38
C ILE A 127 -7.60 -20.12 -18.71
N ALA A 128 -6.94 -21.04 -19.42
CA ALA A 128 -6.39 -20.76 -20.75
C ALA A 128 -7.48 -20.32 -21.74
N LYS A 129 -8.61 -21.05 -21.78
CA LYS A 129 -9.76 -20.70 -22.64
C LYS A 129 -10.38 -19.35 -22.28
N ALA A 130 -10.53 -19.04 -21.00
CA ALA A 130 -11.06 -17.76 -20.54
C ALA A 130 -10.15 -16.60 -20.96
N LYS A 131 -8.82 -16.74 -20.77
CA LYS A 131 -7.83 -15.73 -21.16
C LYS A 131 -7.80 -15.50 -22.67
N ASP A 132 -7.88 -16.57 -23.48
CA ASP A 132 -7.95 -16.47 -24.94
C ASP A 132 -9.23 -15.76 -25.41
N GLN A 133 -10.37 -16.03 -24.76
CA GLN A 133 -11.62 -15.33 -25.06
C GLN A 133 -11.54 -13.85 -24.69
N GLU A 134 -11.02 -13.51 -23.50
CA GLU A 134 -10.84 -12.13 -23.05
C GLU A 134 -9.92 -11.34 -23.99
N LYS A 135 -8.81 -11.96 -24.44
CA LYS A 135 -7.89 -11.34 -25.39
C LYS A 135 -8.57 -11.07 -26.73
N LYS A 136 -9.34 -12.03 -27.26
CA LYS A 136 -10.12 -11.83 -28.49
C LYS A 136 -11.15 -10.71 -28.35
N ILE A 137 -11.80 -10.59 -27.20
CA ILE A 137 -12.76 -9.51 -26.94
C ILE A 137 -12.03 -8.16 -26.93
N ALA A 138 -10.88 -8.05 -26.26
CA ALA A 138 -10.08 -6.83 -26.23
C ALA A 138 -9.58 -6.42 -27.63
N ASP A 139 -9.09 -7.38 -28.41
CA ASP A 139 -8.64 -7.15 -29.80
C ASP A 139 -9.81 -6.67 -30.68
N LEU A 140 -10.98 -7.31 -30.58
CA LEU A 140 -12.19 -6.88 -31.27
C LEU A 140 -12.67 -5.48 -30.84
N GLN A 141 -12.59 -5.15 -29.55
CA GLN A 141 -12.93 -3.81 -29.05
C GLN A 141 -11.99 -2.75 -29.63
N ASN A 142 -10.70 -3.05 -29.74
CA ASN A 142 -9.72 -2.15 -30.37
C ASN A 142 -9.98 -2.00 -31.87
N GLU A 143 -10.25 -3.09 -32.60
CA GLU A 143 -10.61 -3.02 -34.02
C GLU A 143 -11.89 -2.21 -34.24
N LEU A 144 -12.92 -2.39 -33.40
CA LEU A 144 -14.14 -1.57 -33.45
C LEU A 144 -13.87 -0.09 -33.15
N TYR A 145 -12.97 0.20 -32.21
CA TYR A 145 -12.58 1.56 -31.89
C TYR A 145 -11.87 2.24 -33.08
N GLU A 146 -10.90 1.56 -33.70
CA GLU A 146 -10.20 2.08 -34.87
C GLU A 146 -11.12 2.20 -36.09
N LEU A 147 -12.04 1.25 -36.28
CA LEU A 147 -13.04 1.31 -37.33
C LEU A 147 -14.03 2.47 -37.11
N ARG A 148 -14.48 2.69 -35.87
CA ARG A 148 -15.32 3.86 -35.51
C ARG A 148 -14.60 5.18 -35.76
N LYS A 149 -13.29 5.23 -35.57
CA LYS A 149 -12.46 6.42 -35.85
C LYS A 149 -12.32 6.68 -37.35
N GLY A 150 -12.33 5.63 -38.18
CA GLY A 150 -12.25 5.73 -39.64
C GLY A 150 -13.57 6.02 -40.35
N ILE A 151 -14.73 5.87 -39.68
CA ILE A 151 -16.03 6.19 -40.26
C ILE A 151 -16.25 7.71 -40.20
N PRO A 152 -16.42 8.39 -41.35
CA PRO A 152 -16.75 9.81 -41.37
C PRO A 152 -17.99 10.07 -40.54
N THR A 153 -17.91 11.03 -39.62
CA THR A 153 -19.04 11.38 -38.78
C THR A 153 -20.14 12.05 -39.62
N LEU A 154 -21.37 12.09 -39.10
CA LEU A 154 -22.46 12.86 -39.71
C LEU A 154 -22.08 14.33 -39.92
N GLU A 155 -21.19 14.87 -39.09
CA GLU A 155 -20.66 16.23 -39.20
C GLU A 155 -19.67 16.35 -40.37
N ASP A 156 -18.80 15.37 -40.58
CA ASP A 156 -17.89 15.31 -41.73
C ASP A 156 -18.67 15.19 -43.05
N ILE A 157 -19.69 14.34 -43.08
CA ILE A 157 -20.57 14.17 -44.25
C ILE A 157 -21.36 15.46 -44.53
N LYS A 158 -21.85 16.13 -43.48
CA LYS A 158 -22.54 17.42 -43.60
C LYS A 158 -21.59 18.50 -44.14
N ALA A 159 -20.35 18.54 -43.67
CA ALA A 159 -19.34 19.48 -44.16
C ALA A 159 -19.04 19.24 -45.65
N LEU A 160 -18.87 17.99 -46.06
CA LEU A 160 -18.65 17.63 -47.47
C LEU A 160 -19.84 18.01 -48.37
N PHE A 161 -21.07 17.77 -47.88
CA PHE A 161 -22.29 18.11 -48.62
C PHE A 161 -22.47 19.63 -48.77
N MET A 162 -22.18 20.41 -47.73
CA MET A 162 -22.19 21.88 -47.82
C MET A 162 -21.10 22.42 -48.76
N GLN A 163 -19.91 21.81 -48.75
CA GLN A 163 -18.83 22.17 -49.68
C GLN A 163 -19.19 21.86 -51.14
N SER A 164 -19.88 20.75 -51.38
CA SER A 164 -20.40 20.37 -52.70
C SER A 164 -21.48 21.35 -53.20
N GLN A 165 -22.44 21.76 -52.36
CA GLN A 165 -23.47 22.73 -52.74
C GLN A 165 -22.90 24.13 -53.05
N ASN A 166 -21.87 24.56 -52.33
CA ASN A 166 -21.21 25.86 -52.58
C ASN A 166 -20.36 25.87 -53.87
N SER A 167 -20.01 24.71 -54.42
CA SER A 167 -19.25 24.60 -55.66
C SER A 167 -20.13 24.77 -56.91
N SER A 168 -21.43 24.51 -56.81
CA SER A 168 -22.39 24.63 -57.93
C SER A 168 -22.84 26.08 -58.21
N THR A 169 -22.64 27.02 -57.28
CA THR A 169 -23.08 28.43 -57.43
C THR A 169 -22.03 29.34 -58.08
N ASN A 170 -20.76 28.92 -58.19
CA ASN A 170 -19.68 29.76 -58.73
C ASN A 170 -19.51 29.71 -60.26
N ASN A 171 -20.20 28.81 -60.98
CA ASN A 171 -20.11 28.73 -62.44
C ASN A 171 -21.12 29.63 -63.20
N VAL A 172 -22.01 30.35 -62.51
CA VAL A 172 -23.04 31.18 -63.16
C VAL A 172 -22.62 32.66 -63.33
N LYS A 173 -21.48 33.09 -62.78
CA LYS A 173 -21.04 34.51 -62.82
C LYS A 173 -19.86 34.84 -63.75
N LYS A 174 -19.58 33.99 -64.75
CA LYS A 174 -18.62 34.31 -65.82
C LYS A 174 -19.27 34.17 -67.19
N GLU A 175 -20.29 34.97 -67.47
CA GLU A 175 -20.65 35.33 -68.84
C GLU A 175 -21.56 36.57 -68.84
N LYS A 176 -20.90 37.75 -68.93
CA LYS A 176 -21.26 38.99 -69.64
C LYS A 176 -20.71 40.22 -68.93
#